data_AF-A0AAD4WDH7-F1
#
_entry.id   AF-A0AAD4WDH7-F1
#
_cell.length_a   1.000
_cell.length_b   1.000
_cell.length_c   1.000
_cell.angle_alpha   90.00
_cell.angle_beta   90.00
_cell.angle_gamma   90.00
#
_symmetry.space_group_name_H-M   'P 1'
#
loop_
_entity.id
_entity.type
_entity.pdbx_description
1 polymer ?
#
loop_
_entity_poly.entity_id
_entity_poly.type
_entity_poly.pdbx_seq_one_letter_code
_entity_poly.pdbx_strand_id
1 'polypeptide(L)'
;MNSALVVHLMKSPDTFGGHLLAGLLASCWDFIKLICDCDLQHVYREQNCLADCLANASYNLDLGVCWFDSMPLWAEAALVMDRIGAL
;
A
#
# COMPACT_ATOMS: atom_id res chain seq x y z
N MET A 1 2.40 -2.10 -5.25
CA MET A 1 2.85 -1.01 -4.34
C MET A 1 3.79 -0.07 -5.10
N ASN A 2 3.71 1.23 -4.88
CA ASN A 2 4.54 2.22 -5.58
C ASN A 2 5.90 2.53 -4.93
N SER A 3 6.25 1.83 -3.84
CA SER A 3 7.58 1.90 -3.25
C SER A 3 8.43 0.71 -3.67
N ALA A 4 9.32 0.92 -4.63
CA ALA A 4 10.26 -0.11 -5.10
C ALA A 4 11.13 -0.65 -3.96
N LEU A 5 11.53 0.22 -3.02
CA LEU A 5 12.33 -0.15 -1.86
C LEU A 5 11.59 -1.15 -0.96
N VAL A 6 10.32 -0.89 -0.64
CA VAL A 6 9.55 -1.79 0.23
C VAL A 6 9.29 -3.12 -0.48
N VAL A 7 8.95 -3.10 -1.77
CA VAL A 7 8.78 -4.34 -2.55
C VAL A 7 10.07 -5.15 -2.56
N HIS A 8 11.23 -4.51 -2.77
CA HIS A 8 12.52 -5.20 -2.76
C HIS A 8 12.83 -5.82 -1.40
N LEU A 9 12.68 -5.06 -0.31
CA LEU A 9 12.89 -5.55 1.05
C LEU A 9 11.99 -6.75 1.36
N MET A 10 10.70 -6.64 1.03
CA MET A 10 9.72 -7.70 1.31
C MET A 10 9.95 -8.96 0.48
N LYS A 11 10.56 -8.86 -0.72
CA LYS A 11 11.00 -10.01 -1.52
C LYS A 11 12.30 -10.66 -1.00
N SER A 12 12.97 -10.06 -0.03
CA SER A 12 14.21 -10.56 0.55
C SER A 12 14.14 -10.46 2.09
N PRO A 13 13.21 -11.18 2.74
CA PRO A 13 12.91 -11.01 4.17
C PRO A 13 14.10 -11.33 5.10
N ASP A 14 15.05 -12.14 4.65
CA ASP A 14 16.29 -12.44 5.39
C ASP A 14 17.16 -11.18 5.61
N THR A 15 16.92 -10.11 4.84
CA THR A 15 17.67 -8.85 4.92
C THR A 15 17.11 -7.85 5.94
N PHE A 16 16.02 -8.18 6.63
CA PHE A 16 15.40 -7.27 7.60
C PHE A 16 16.33 -6.91 8.77
N GLY A 17 17.25 -7.79 9.16
CA GLY A 17 18.05 -7.75 10.39
C GLY A 17 18.97 -6.53 10.61
N GLY A 18 18.99 -5.55 9.71
CA GLY A 18 19.71 -4.28 9.86
C GLY A 18 18.85 -3.03 9.65
N HIS A 19 17.55 -3.17 9.41
CA HIS A 19 16.68 -2.04 9.08
C HIS A 19 16.03 -1.43 10.33
N LEU A 20 15.94 -0.09 10.40
CA LEU A 20 15.32 0.61 11.52
C LEU A 20 13.86 0.17 11.78
N LEU A 21 13.17 -0.25 10.71
CA LEU A 21 11.78 -0.71 10.74
C LEU A 21 11.65 -2.24 10.60
N ALA A 22 12.67 -3.01 10.97
CA ALA A 22 12.67 -4.47 10.82
C ALA A 22 11.44 -5.14 11.45
N GLY A 23 11.00 -4.68 12.63
CA GLY A 23 9.81 -5.21 13.30
C GLY A 23 8.53 -5.00 12.50
N LEU A 24 8.36 -3.80 11.91
CA LEU A 24 7.22 -3.49 11.05
C LEU A 24 7.23 -4.35 9.79
N LEU A 25 8.39 -4.48 9.14
CA LEU A 25 8.54 -5.31 7.94
C LEU A 25 8.20 -6.78 8.23
N ALA A 26 8.67 -7.32 9.36
CA ALA A 26 8.36 -8.68 9.79
C ALA A 26 6.85 -8.88 10.02
N SER A 27 6.20 -7.95 10.74
CA SER A 27 4.74 -8.02 10.96
C SER A 27 3.96 -7.96 9.64
N CYS A 28 4.31 -7.04 8.74
CA CYS A 28 3.68 -6.96 7.42
C CYS A 28 3.90 -8.25 6.62
N TRP A 29 5.09 -8.84 6.67
CA TRP A 29 5.41 -10.09 5.97
C TRP A 29 4.56 -11.25 6.51
N ASP A 30 4.39 -11.35 7.82
CA ASP A 30 3.53 -12.36 8.42
C ASP A 30 2.06 -12.20 8.02
N PHE A 31 1.56 -10.96 7.89
CA PHE A 31 0.22 -10.71 7.35
C PHE A 31 0.09 -11.09 5.87
N ILE A 32 1.10 -10.79 5.04
CA ILE A 32 1.08 -11.16 3.62
C ILE A 32 1.02 -12.68 3.45
N LYS A 33 1.73 -13.44 4.29
CA LYS A 33 1.66 -14.92 4.26
C LYS A 33 0.28 -15.48 4.59
N LEU A 34 -0.59 -14.73 5.25
CA LEU A 34 -1.98 -15.14 5.50
C LEU A 34 -2.85 -15.03 4.23
N ILE A 35 -2.41 -14.27 3.23
CA ILE A 35 -3.09 -14.12 1.94
C ILE A 35 -2.56 -15.22 1.03
N CYS A 36 -3.38 -16.26 0.78
CA CYS A 36 -3.04 -17.31 -0.18
C CYS A 36 -2.83 -16.72 -1.58
N ASP A 37 -1.79 -17.18 -2.28
CA ASP A 37 -1.47 -16.83 -3.67
C ASP A 37 -1.29 -15.32 -3.95
N CYS A 38 -0.68 -14.59 -3.01
CA CYS A 38 -0.33 -13.18 -3.20
C CYS A 38 1.04 -13.01 -3.87
N ASP A 39 1.09 -12.22 -4.95
CA ASP A 39 2.36 -11.72 -5.51
C ASP A 39 2.50 -10.21 -5.26
N LEU A 40 3.53 -9.84 -4.50
CA LEU A 40 3.84 -8.45 -4.22
C LEU A 40 4.64 -7.85 -5.39
N GLN A 41 4.04 -6.91 -6.11
CA GLN A 41 4.70 -6.24 -7.23
C GLN A 41 4.88 -4.73 -7.03
N HIS A 42 5.94 -4.21 -7.65
CA HIS A 42 6.10 -2.78 -7.81
C HIS A 42 5.23 -2.30 -8.98
N VAL A 43 4.51 -1.20 -8.77
CA VAL A 43 3.73 -0.50 -9.80
C VAL A 43 4.13 0.97 -9.81
N TYR A 44 3.94 1.66 -10.94
CA TYR A 44 4.19 3.10 -10.97
C TYR A 44 3.21 3.84 -10.05
N ARG A 45 3.56 5.04 -9.59
CA ARG A 45 2.72 5.81 -8.67
C ARG A 45 1.37 6.15 -9.29
N GLU A 46 1.36 6.39 -10.59
CA GLU A 46 0.20 6.66 -11.43
C GLU A 46 -0.76 5.47 -11.55
N GLN A 47 -0.30 4.26 -11.17
CA GLN A 47 -1.08 3.02 -11.12
C GLN A 47 -1.51 2.65 -9.69
N ASN A 48 -1.25 3.53 -8.72
CA ASN A 48 -1.58 3.34 -7.30
C ASN A 48 -2.21 4.62 -6.72
N CYS A 49 -2.97 5.33 -7.55
CA CYS A 49 -3.57 6.63 -7.31
C CYS A 49 -4.56 6.58 -6.14
N LEU A 50 -5.40 5.54 -6.03
CA LEU A 50 -6.38 5.45 -4.95
C LEU A 50 -5.68 5.32 -3.60
N ALA A 51 -4.67 4.47 -3.51
CA ALA A 51 -3.88 4.31 -2.29
C ALA A 51 -3.15 5.63 -1.91
N ASP A 52 -2.58 6.34 -2.89
CA ASP A 52 -1.95 7.66 -2.67
C ASP A 52 -2.98 8.70 -2.21
N CYS A 53 -4.16 8.73 -2.83
CA CYS A 53 -5.27 9.61 -2.49
C CYS A 53 -5.74 9.38 -1.05
N LEU A 54 -5.96 8.13 -0.65
CA LEU A 54 -6.36 7.77 0.71
C LEU A 54 -5.27 8.10 1.74
N ALA A 55 -4.00 7.82 1.41
CA ALA A 55 -2.87 8.17 2.29
C ALA A 55 -2.78 9.69 2.52
N ASN A 56 -2.95 10.48 1.45
CA ASN A 56 -2.95 11.95 1.55
C ASN A 56 -4.18 12.49 2.30
N ALA A 57 -5.35 11.89 2.11
CA ALA A 57 -6.56 12.27 2.84
C ALA A 57 -6.41 12.03 4.35
N SER A 58 -5.67 10.98 4.75
CA SER A 58 -5.50 10.62 6.16
C SER A 58 -4.90 11.71 7.03
N TYR A 59 -4.11 12.65 6.47
CA TYR A 59 -3.58 13.80 7.20
C TYR A 59 -4.66 14.76 7.74
N ASN A 60 -5.87 14.72 7.15
CA ASN A 60 -6.99 15.58 7.51
C ASN A 60 -8.11 14.82 8.25
N LEU A 61 -7.91 13.52 8.53
CA LEU A 61 -8.85 12.70 9.29
C LEU A 61 -8.46 12.70 10.76
N ASP A 62 -9.45 12.45 11.62
CA ASP A 62 -9.21 12.31 13.06
C ASP A 62 -8.27 11.14 13.36
N LEU A 63 -7.52 11.25 14.47
CA LEU A 63 -6.67 10.18 14.97
C LEU A 63 -7.47 8.90 15.21
N GLY A 64 -6.97 7.79 14.67
CA GLY A 64 -7.58 6.47 14.81
C GLY A 64 -7.76 5.78 13.46
N VAL A 65 -8.72 4.87 13.41
CA VAL A 65 -9.06 4.14 12.17
C VAL A 65 -10.33 4.73 11.60
N CYS A 66 -10.27 5.17 10.34
CA CYS A 66 -11.42 5.65 9.60
C CYS A 66 -11.90 4.56 8.63
N TRP A 67 -13.19 4.27 8.66
CA TRP A 67 -13.85 3.33 7.77
C TRP A 67 -14.88 4.07 6.91
N PHE A 68 -14.99 3.67 5.64
CA PHE A 68 -15.98 4.19 4.73
C PHE A 68 -16.91 3.06 4.29
N ASP A 69 -18.22 3.21 4.52
CA ASP A 69 -19.22 2.22 4.07
C ASP A 69 -19.41 2.21 2.55
N SER A 70 -19.02 3.31 1.89
CA SER A 70 -19.07 3.48 0.44
C SER A 70 -17.86 4.28 -0.05
N MET A 71 -17.56 4.19 -1.34
CA MET A 71 -16.45 4.94 -1.94
C MET A 71 -16.70 6.46 -1.77
N PRO A 72 -15.81 7.20 -1.08
CA PRO A 72 -15.99 8.64 -0.97
C PRO A 72 -15.86 9.32 -2.33
N LEU A 73 -16.73 10.31 -2.60
CA LEU A 73 -16.80 11.01 -3.88
C LEU A 73 -15.47 11.64 -4.31
N TRP A 74 -14.66 12.09 -3.35
CA TRP A 74 -13.34 12.68 -3.63
C TRP A 74 -12.28 11.65 -4.08
N ALA A 75 -12.49 10.36 -3.82
CA ALA A 75 -11.57 9.28 -4.21
C ALA A 75 -11.98 8.57 -5.51
N GLU A 76 -13.20 8.81 -6.01
CA GLU A 76 -13.77 8.11 -7.15
C GLU A 76 -12.89 8.24 -8.41
N ALA A 77 -12.41 9.46 -8.68
CA ALA A 77 -11.53 9.69 -9.82
C ALA A 77 -10.23 8.87 -9.73
N ALA A 78 -9.65 8.75 -8.53
CA ALA A 78 -8.43 7.97 -8.31
C ALA A 78 -8.66 6.46 -8.52
N LEU A 79 -9.83 5.94 -8.11
CA LEU A 79 -10.21 4.56 -8.40
C LEU A 79 -10.34 4.30 -9.90
N VAL A 80 -10.95 5.23 -10.64
CA VAL A 80 -11.08 5.11 -12.11
C VAL A 80 -9.70 5.08 -12.77
N MET A 81 -8.77 5.94 -12.33
CA MET A 81 -7.39 5.95 -12.83
C MET A 81 -6.69 4.61 -12.59
N ASP A 82 -6.79 4.05 -11.38
CA ASP A 82 -6.19 2.73 -11.07
C ASP A 82 -6.80 1.61 -11.91
N ARG A 83 -8.10 1.68 -12.21
CA ARG A 83 -8.78 0.68 -13.04
C ARG A 83 -8.35 0.74 -14.51
N ILE A 84 -8.11 1.93 -15.04
CA ILE A 84 -7.58 2.12 -16.41
C ILE A 84 -6.12 1.68 -16.46
N GLY A 85 -5.36 1.92 -15.39
CA GLY A 85 -3.93 1.73 -15.33
C GLY A 85 -3.17 2.89 -15.98
N ALA A 86 -1.85 2.74 -16.10
CA ALA A 86 -1.02 3.67 -16.86
C ALA A 86 -1.15 3.36 -18.35
N LEU A 87 -1.50 4.37 -19.15
CA LEU A 87 -1.39 4.37 -20.61
C LEU A 87 0.07 4.47 -21.04
#